data_AF-A0A1R2ANE7-F1
#
_entry.id   AF-A0A1R2ANE7-F1
#
_cell.length_a   1.000
_cell.length_b   1.000
_cell.length_c   1.000
_cell.angle_alpha   90.00
_cell.angle_beta   90.00
_cell.angle_gamma   90.00
#
_symmetry.space_group_name_H-M   'P 1'
#
loop_
_entity.id
_entity.type
_entity.pdbx_description
1 polymer ?
#
loop_
_entity_poly.entity_id
_entity_poly.type
_entity_poly.pdbx_seq_one_letter_code
_entity_poly.pdbx_strand_id
1 'polypeptide(L)'
;MLNIEFISLKHSKPKKTRIVIDHKQGSQVLQQELNTPISFEIDSKNPRESLKFSYRVFDENSVLIDSADADISKSFLFFDSSTLKSQPINFIIKNKLSLFEITLKASINCNFDMLF
;
A
#
# COMPACT_ATOMS: atom_id res chain seq x y z
N MET A 1 6.92 -9.56 -3.59
CA MET A 1 5.48 -9.19 -3.67
C MET A 1 5.21 -8.06 -2.69
N LEU A 2 4.46 -7.05 -3.12
CA LEU A 2 3.98 -5.94 -2.32
C LEU A 2 2.49 -6.18 -2.04
N ASN A 3 2.16 -6.37 -0.77
CA ASN A 3 0.79 -6.57 -0.31
C ASN A 3 0.31 -5.30 0.36
N ILE A 4 -0.90 -4.84 0.03
CA ILE A 4 -1.48 -3.64 0.63
C ILE A 4 -2.81 -4.02 1.27
N GLU A 5 -2.91 -3.76 2.56
CA GLU A 5 -4.03 -4.12 3.41
C GLU A 5 -4.66 -2.84 3.98
N PHE A 6 -5.99 -2.83 4.03
CA PHE A 6 -6.74 -1.78 4.72
C PHE A 6 -6.70 -2.03 6.23
N ILE A 7 -6.30 -1.02 7.02
CA ILE A 7 -6.33 -1.13 8.48
C ILE A 7 -7.48 -0.31 9.06
N SER A 8 -7.59 0.97 8.67
CA SER A 8 -8.69 1.81 9.14
C SER A 8 -8.89 3.03 8.26
N LEU A 9 -10.13 3.52 8.27
CA LEU A 9 -10.52 4.82 7.75
C LEU A 9 -11.30 5.54 8.85
N LYS A 10 -10.74 6.62 9.38
CA LYS A 10 -11.47 7.51 10.29
C LYS A 10 -12.07 8.62 9.46
N HIS A 11 -13.38 8.67 9.42
CA HIS A 11 -14.11 9.74 8.76
C HIS A 11 -14.82 10.59 9.80
N SER A 12 -14.97 11.88 9.52
CA SER A 12 -15.84 12.77 10.30
C SER A 12 -17.33 12.34 10.31
N LYS A 13 -17.78 11.55 9.32
CA LYS A 13 -19.13 10.98 9.22
C LYS A 13 -19.04 9.59 8.56
N PRO A 14 -19.76 8.57 9.05
CA PRO A 14 -19.75 7.26 8.41
C PRO A 14 -20.29 7.36 6.98
N LYS A 15 -19.47 6.95 6.00
CA LYS A 15 -19.83 6.87 4.58
C LYS A 15 -19.23 5.60 3.99
N LYS A 16 -19.95 4.98 3.05
CA LYS A 16 -19.35 3.95 2.20
C LYS A 16 -18.30 4.63 1.34
N THR A 17 -17.10 4.05 1.31
CA THR A 17 -15.99 4.56 0.52
C THR A 17 -15.32 3.42 -0.21
N ARG A 18 -14.88 3.70 -1.43
CA ARG A 18 -14.14 2.76 -2.26
C ARG A 18 -12.71 3.26 -2.36
N ILE A 19 -11.76 2.43 -1.97
CA ILE A 19 -10.34 2.75 -2.09
C ILE A 19 -9.80 1.98 -3.31
N VAL A 20 -9.13 2.68 -4.21
CA VAL A 20 -8.41 2.09 -5.34
C VAL A 20 -6.93 2.33 -5.11
N ILE A 21 -6.14 1.27 -5.21
CA ILE A 21 -4.68 1.32 -5.13
C ILE A 21 -4.13 1.19 -6.55
N ASP A 22 -3.28 2.13 -6.92
CA ASP A 22 -2.61 2.14 -8.21
C ASP A 22 -1.13 1.81 -8.00
N HIS A 23 -0.67 0.79 -8.71
CA HIS A 23 0.72 0.40 -8.80
C HIS A 23 1.06 0.16 -10.28
N LYS A 24 2.34 0.14 -10.63
CA LYS A 24 2.82 -0.06 -12.01
C LYS A 24 2.11 -1.18 -12.77
N GLN A 25 1.70 -2.23 -12.07
CA GLN A 25 1.06 -3.42 -12.65
C GLN A 25 -0.44 -3.24 -12.91
N GLY A 26 -1.03 -2.16 -12.41
CA GLY A 26 -2.42 -1.79 -12.61
C GLY A 26 -3.08 -1.25 -11.34
N SER A 27 -4.37 -1.00 -11.47
CA SER A 27 -5.23 -0.54 -10.40
C SER A 27 -6.01 -1.70 -9.81
N GLN A 28 -6.03 -1.82 -8.48
CA GLN A 28 -6.87 -2.79 -7.78
C GLN A 28 -7.73 -2.10 -6.72
N VAL A 29 -8.96 -2.58 -6.54
CA VAL A 29 -9.88 -2.07 -5.53
C VAL A 29 -9.58 -2.74 -4.20
N LEU A 30 -9.31 -1.93 -3.17
CA LEU A 30 -9.11 -2.42 -1.82
C LEU A 30 -10.47 -2.53 -1.13
N GLN A 31 -10.85 -3.76 -0.77
CA GLN A 31 -12.14 -4.06 -0.17
C GLN A 31 -12.08 -3.88 1.35
N GLN A 32 -12.70 -2.82 1.86
CA GLN A 32 -12.69 -2.48 3.29
C GLN A 32 -13.34 -3.54 4.18
N GLU A 33 -14.40 -4.21 3.69
CA GLU A 33 -15.21 -5.14 4.48
C GLU A 33 -14.53 -6.50 4.70
N LEU A 34 -13.48 -6.81 3.94
CA LEU A 34 -12.91 -8.15 3.90
C LEU A 34 -11.51 -8.26 4.52
N ASN A 35 -10.86 -7.15 4.92
CA ASN A 35 -9.43 -7.10 5.29
C ASN A 35 -8.55 -7.91 4.32
N THR A 36 -8.98 -8.08 3.07
CA THR A 36 -8.28 -8.88 2.09
C THR A 36 -7.18 -8.00 1.52
N PRO A 37 -5.90 -8.37 1.69
CA PRO A 37 -4.82 -7.63 1.07
C PRO A 37 -4.92 -7.79 -0.45
N ILE A 38 -4.61 -6.73 -1.16
CA ILE A 38 -4.30 -6.82 -2.59
C ILE A 38 -2.80 -7.03 -2.76
N SER A 39 -2.42 -7.75 -3.82
CA SER A 39 -1.03 -8.14 -4.06
C SER A 39 -0.56 -7.63 -5.41
N PHE A 40 0.62 -7.03 -5.41
CA PHE A 40 1.36 -6.63 -6.60
C PHE A 40 2.69 -7.36 -6.62
N GLU A 41 3.05 -7.90 -7.78
CA GLU A 41 4.41 -8.36 -8.01
C GLU A 41 5.38 -7.17 -8.00
N ILE A 42 6.59 -7.41 -7.52
CA ILE A 42 7.66 -6.41 -7.49
C ILE A 42 8.75 -6.86 -8.45
N ASP A 43 9.35 -5.90 -9.14
CA ASP A 43 10.49 -6.19 -9.99
C ASP A 43 11.70 -6.50 -9.10
N SER A 44 12.19 -7.74 -9.16
CA SER A 44 13.36 -8.17 -8.41
C SER A 44 14.63 -7.45 -8.88
N LYS A 45 14.68 -6.96 -10.12
CA LYS A 45 15.82 -6.22 -10.68
C LYS A 45 15.84 -4.77 -10.23
N ASN A 46 14.68 -4.18 -9.97
CA ASN A 46 14.55 -2.81 -9.47
C ASN A 46 13.55 -2.71 -8.32
N PRO A 47 13.85 -3.32 -7.17
CA PRO A 47 12.89 -3.44 -6.08
C PRO A 47 12.45 -2.09 -5.56
N ARG A 48 13.37 -1.10 -5.49
CA ARG A 48 13.09 0.24 -4.95
C ARG A 48 11.98 0.96 -5.70
N GLU A 49 11.94 0.84 -7.03
CA GLU A 49 10.93 1.50 -7.84
C GLU A 49 9.54 0.84 -7.70
N SER A 50 9.51 -0.46 -7.40
CA SER A 50 8.29 -1.22 -7.14
C SER A 50 7.68 -0.96 -5.76
N LEU A 51 8.30 -0.11 -4.92
CA LEU A 51 7.80 0.24 -3.58
C LEU A 51 7.06 1.58 -3.55
N LYS A 52 6.66 2.07 -4.71
CA LYS A 52 5.84 3.26 -4.86
C LYS A 52 4.46 2.87 -5.33
N PHE A 53 3.44 3.41 -4.67
CA PHE A 53 2.05 3.25 -5.09
C PHE A 53 1.27 4.49 -4.73
N SER A 54 0.17 4.72 -5.41
CA SER A 54 -0.78 5.75 -5.06
C SER A 54 -2.11 5.13 -4.70
N TYR A 55 -2.95 5.89 -4.03
CA TYR A 55 -4.29 5.46 -3.73
C TYR A 55 -5.28 6.60 -3.82
N ARG A 56 -6.47 6.25 -4.30
CA ARG A 56 -7.60 7.14 -4.54
C ARG A 56 -8.79 6.68 -3.73
N VAL A 57 -9.46 7.62 -3.08
CA VAL A 57 -10.64 7.34 -2.26
C VAL A 57 -11.85 7.97 -2.94
N PHE A 58 -12.85 7.14 -3.18
CA PHE A 58 -14.11 7.52 -3.81
C PHE A 58 -15.24 7.39 -2.80
N ASP A 59 -16.26 8.23 -2.95
CA ASP A 59 -17.51 8.08 -2.21
C ASP A 59 -18.43 7.01 -2.82
N GLU A 60 -19.60 6.83 -2.23
CA GLU A 60 -20.62 5.88 -2.69
C GLU A 60 -21.16 6.16 -4.11
N ASN A 61 -21.02 7.40 -4.59
CA ASN A 61 -21.40 7.82 -5.93
C ASN A 61 -20.23 7.73 -6.92
N SER A 62 -19.12 7.10 -6.51
CA SER A 62 -17.88 7.02 -7.29
C SER A 62 -17.24 8.37 -7.62
N VAL A 63 -17.52 9.40 -6.83
CA VAL A 63 -16.85 10.70 -6.93
C VAL A 63 -15.52 10.64 -6.18
N LEU A 64 -14.44 11.09 -6.83
CA LEU A 64 -13.12 11.17 -6.19
C LEU A 64 -13.19 12.19 -5.05
N ILE A 65 -12.89 11.72 -3.83
CA ILE A 65 -12.83 12.57 -2.64
C ILE A 65 -11.42 13.11 -2.46
N ASP A 66 -10.44 12.21 -2.49
CA ASP A 66 -9.03 12.56 -2.23
C ASP A 66 -8.10 11.46 -2.76
N SER A 67 -6.81 11.76 -2.84
CA SER A 67 -5.77 10.83 -3.28
C SER A 67 -4.43 11.16 -2.64
N ALA A 68 -3.59 10.14 -2.44
CA ALA A 68 -2.22 10.35 -1.99
C ALA A 68 -1.26 9.33 -2.59
N ASP A 69 0.02 9.65 -2.49
CA ASP A 69 1.12 8.78 -2.86
C ASP A 69 1.80 8.20 -1.61
N ALA A 70 2.28 6.98 -1.73
CA ALA A 70 3.10 6.31 -0.74
C ALA A 70 4.40 5.84 -1.39
N ASP A 71 5.52 6.28 -0.82
CA ASP A 71 6.86 5.86 -1.24
C ASP A 71 7.59 5.26 -0.03
N ILE A 72 7.63 3.92 0.03
CA ILE A 72 8.35 3.19 1.09
C ILE A 72 9.74 2.73 0.65
N SER A 73 10.22 3.20 -0.52
CA SER A 73 11.51 2.79 -1.08
C SER A 73 12.70 3.17 -0.20
N LYS A 74 12.62 4.33 0.48
CA LYS A 74 13.67 4.80 1.40
C LYS A 74 13.72 3.97 2.68
N SER A 75 12.58 3.47 3.14
CA SER A 75 12.50 2.66 4.35
C SER A 75 13.27 1.34 4.20
N PHE A 76 13.40 0.87 2.97
CA PHE A 76 14.19 -0.31 2.61
C PHE A 76 15.69 -0.18 2.91
N LEU A 77 16.22 1.05 2.97
CA LEU A 77 17.64 1.30 3.26
C LEU A 77 18.02 0.98 4.71
N PHE A 78 17.04 0.84 5.60
CA PHE A 78 17.26 0.57 7.02
C PHE A 78 17.27 -0.92 7.37
N PHE A 79 17.02 -1.80 6.39
CA PHE A 79 17.00 -3.25 6.60
C PHE A 79 18.22 -3.88 5.93
N ASP A 80 18.91 -4.76 6.65
CA ASP A 80 19.94 -5.59 6.05
C ASP A 80 19.33 -6.65 5.11
N SER A 81 20.18 -7.18 4.22
CA SER A 81 19.76 -8.16 3.22
C SER A 81 19.28 -9.48 3.82
N SER A 82 19.72 -9.85 5.02
CA SER A 82 19.23 -11.04 5.74
C SER A 82 17.82 -10.87 6.29
N THR A 83 17.49 -9.69 6.80
CA THR A 83 16.16 -9.32 7.30
C THR A 83 15.17 -9.33 6.15
N LEU A 84 15.59 -8.79 5.01
CA LEU A 84 14.80 -8.78 3.79
C LEU A 84 14.47 -10.17 3.24
N LYS A 85 15.31 -11.18 3.50
CA LYS A 85 15.12 -12.55 3.01
C LYS A 85 14.35 -13.46 3.97
N SER A 86 14.28 -13.11 5.25
CA SER A 86 13.78 -14.02 6.29
C SER A 86 12.33 -13.76 6.66
N GLN A 87 11.83 -12.52 6.55
CA GLN A 87 10.48 -12.17 6.99
C GLN A 87 9.83 -11.09 6.12
N PRO A 88 8.48 -11.06 6.06
CA PRO A 88 7.73 -9.93 5.54
C PRO A 88 8.09 -8.64 6.28
N ILE A 89 8.43 -7.58 5.55
CA ILE A 89 8.61 -6.25 6.15
C ILE A 89 7.31 -5.48 6.09
N ASN A 90 6.82 -5.04 7.24
CA ASN A 90 5.56 -4.33 7.37
C ASN A 90 5.78 -2.84 7.58
N PHE A 91 5.03 -2.02 6.84
CA PHE A 91 5.02 -0.57 6.93
C PHE A 91 3.61 -0.09 7.19
N ILE A 92 3.45 0.77 8.20
CA ILE A 92 2.19 1.45 8.45
C ILE A 92 2.24 2.81 7.75
N ILE A 93 1.32 2.99 6.82
CA ILE A 93 1.18 4.22 6.04
C ILE A 93 -0.05 4.91 6.56
N LYS A 94 0.17 6.07 7.18
CA LYS A 94 -0.89 6.85 7.81
C LYS A 94 -0.91 8.24 7.21
N ASN A 95 -1.98 8.54 6.50
CA ASN A 95 -2.15 9.82 5.84
C ASN A 95 -3.43 10.49 6.33
N LYS A 96 -3.27 11.73 6.78
CA LYS A 96 -4.39 12.61 7.13
C LYS A 96 -4.75 13.42 5.90
N LEU A 97 -5.94 13.16 5.39
CA LEU A 97 -6.52 13.80 4.23
C LEU A 97 -7.62 14.75 4.68
N SER A 98 -8.13 15.54 3.75
CA SER A 98 -9.00 16.69 4.03
C SER A 98 -10.26 16.33 4.84
N LEU A 99 -10.83 15.14 4.60
CA LEU A 99 -12.08 14.68 5.25
C LEU A 99 -11.91 13.40 6.08
N PHE A 100 -10.74 12.78 6.06
CA PHE A 100 -10.51 11.47 6.66
C PHE A 100 -9.03 11.22 6.99
N GLU A 101 -8.80 10.27 7.90
CA GLU A 101 -7.49 9.71 8.18
C GLU A 101 -7.51 8.24 7.74
N ILE A 102 -6.66 7.90 6.78
CA ILE A 102 -6.53 6.53 6.29
C ILE A 102 -5.26 5.91 6.86
N THR A 103 -5.38 4.65 7.28
CA THR A 103 -4.26 3.81 7.67
C THR A 103 -4.25 2.57 6.78
N LEU A 104 -3.15 2.39 6.05
CA LEU A 104 -2.86 1.22 5.24
C LEU A 104 -1.66 0.49 5.85
N LYS A 105 -1.61 -0.83 5.66
CA LYS A 105 -0.43 -1.63 5.93
C LYS A 105 0.12 -2.14 4.61
N ALA A 106 1.34 -1.77 4.29
CA ALA A 106 2.09 -2.34 3.19
C ALA A 106 3.02 -3.43 3.74
N SER A 107 2.92 -4.64 3.21
CA SER A 107 3.79 -5.76 3.57
C SER A 107 4.61 -6.14 2.35
N ILE A 108 5.93 -6.20 2.49
CA ILE A 108 6.83 -6.59 1.41
C ILE A 108 7.36 -7.98 1.71
N ASN A 109 6.99 -8.94 0.86
CA ASN A 109 7.56 -10.28 0.85
C ASN A 109 8.69 -10.35 -0.17
N CYS A 110 9.90 -10.52 0.32
CA CYS A 110 11.10 -10.44 -0.48
C CYS A 110 11.81 -11.80 -0.56
N ASN A 111 11.52 -12.55 -1.61
CA ASN A 111 12.42 -13.62 -2.06
C ASN A 111 13.53 -12.99 -2.90
N PHE A 112 14.50 -12.35 -2.26
CA PHE A 112 15.70 -11.88 -2.95
C PHE A 112 16.73 -13.01 -3.06
N ASP A 113 16.56 -13.88 -4.04
CA ASP A 113 17.61 -14.85 -4.40
C ASP A 113 18.77 -14.23 -5.20
N MET A 114 18.65 -12.97 -5.65
CA MET A 114 19.65 -12.32 -6.50
C MET A 114 20.03 -10.90 -6.03
N LEU A 115 20.67 -10.82 -4.86
CA LEU A 115 21.52 -9.69 -4.52
C LEU A 115 22.93 -10.22 -4.29
N PHE A 116 23.62 -10.48 -5.38
CA PHE A 116 25.08 -10.56 -5.48
C PHE A 116 25.48 -9.85 -6.78
#